data_AF-A0A931MWN9-F1
#
_entry.id   AF-A0A931MWN9-F1
#
_cell.length_a   1.000
_cell.length_b   1.000
_cell.length_c   1.000
_cell.angle_alpha   90.00
_cell.angle_beta   90.00
_cell.angle_gamma   90.00
#
_symmetry.space_group_name_H-M   'P 1'
#
loop_
_entity.id
_entity.type
_entity.pdbx_description
1 polymer ?
#
loop_
_entity_poly.entity_id
_entity_poly.type
_entity_poly.pdbx_seq_one_letter_code
_entity_poly.pdbx_strand_id
1 'polypeptide(L)'
;MMAPGHQVVGFTFGVVALTLLPQVGIVTERPFQTVLFLLFVMFGSLLPDIDTPASKLGQKFWRGLMTIFAASLLIYLFIPEYIDRYREEVKVFVMLLLPVLIMIRGHRKMTHSLLFVGVLIVYSIILQQVFMIPWLYLSGLIVGVVSHLLADYITVKGIPLAYPLSKKHVQFILTFKTGSDMERLVVFSLILWNVWFLTSTIF
;
A
#
# COMPACT_ATOMS: atom_id res chain seq x y z
N MET A 1 -8.95 9.74 -5.97
CA MET A 1 -8.04 10.57 -6.78
C MET A 1 -7.62 9.72 -8.00
N MET A 2 -6.92 10.25 -9.00
CA MET A 2 -6.34 9.39 -10.04
C MET A 2 -5.15 8.61 -9.48
N ALA A 3 -4.85 7.42 -10.03
CA ALA A 3 -3.75 6.57 -9.56
C ALA A 3 -2.38 7.30 -9.50
N PRO A 4 -1.97 8.10 -10.52
CA PRO A 4 -0.74 8.88 -10.41
C PRO A 4 -0.78 9.93 -9.30
N GLY A 5 -1.95 10.51 -9.03
CA GLY A 5 -2.15 11.45 -7.93
C GLY A 5 -1.93 10.79 -6.57
N HIS A 6 -2.47 9.57 -6.39
CA HIS A 6 -2.24 8.77 -5.18
C HIS A 6 -0.76 8.48 -4.94
N GLN A 7 0.00 8.16 -5.99
CA GLN A 7 1.45 7.96 -5.88
C GLN A 7 2.19 9.26 -5.51
N VAL A 8 1.83 10.41 -6.09
CA VAL A 8 2.46 11.69 -5.71
C VAL A 8 2.16 12.06 -4.26
N VAL A 9 0.91 11.91 -3.81
CA VAL A 9 0.55 12.12 -2.41
C VAL A 9 1.30 11.14 -1.51
N GLY A 10 1.35 9.86 -1.88
CA GLY A 10 2.12 8.85 -1.16
C GLY A 10 3.59 9.21 -1.06
N PHE A 11 4.20 9.67 -2.14
CA PHE A 11 5.61 10.04 -2.15
C PHE A 11 5.88 11.19 -1.19
N THR A 12 5.01 12.20 -1.23
CA THR A 12 5.05 13.33 -0.30
C THR A 12 4.96 12.85 1.14
N PHE A 13 4.01 11.98 1.47
CA PHE A 13 3.85 11.42 2.80
C PHE A 13 5.07 10.58 3.22
N GLY A 14 5.67 9.84 2.28
CA GLY A 14 6.91 9.11 2.49
C GLY A 14 8.08 10.03 2.82
N VAL A 15 8.26 11.11 2.06
CA VAL A 15 9.31 12.11 2.30
C VAL A 15 9.12 12.77 3.67
N VAL A 16 7.90 13.16 4.02
CA VAL A 16 7.59 13.68 5.36
C VAL A 16 7.87 12.63 6.42
N ALA A 17 7.47 11.37 6.21
CA ALA A 17 7.72 10.29 7.16
C ALA A 17 9.22 10.07 7.40
N LEU A 18 10.09 10.23 6.40
CA LEU A 18 11.54 10.12 6.59
C LEU A 18 12.10 11.14 7.59
N THR A 19 11.42 12.28 7.79
CA THR A 19 11.79 13.28 8.81
C THR A 19 11.27 12.95 10.20
N LEU A 20 10.20 12.16 10.30
CA LEU A 20 9.51 11.86 11.57
C LEU A 20 9.89 10.48 12.13
N LEU A 21 10.12 9.49 11.27
CA LEU A 21 10.45 8.11 11.65
C LEU A 21 11.69 7.99 12.55
N PRO A 22 12.76 8.78 12.38
CA PRO A 22 13.90 8.75 13.30
C PRO A 22 13.53 9.08 14.74
N GLN A 23 12.48 9.89 14.97
CA GLN A 23 12.02 10.27 16.32
C GLN A 23 11.41 9.08 17.08
N VAL A 24 10.99 8.04 16.38
CA VAL A 24 10.45 6.80 16.96
C VAL A 24 11.43 5.62 16.82
N GLY A 25 12.70 5.90 16.56
CA GLY A 25 13.77 4.91 16.46
C GLY A 25 13.80 4.11 15.15
N ILE A 26 13.01 4.49 14.14
CA ILE A 26 13.05 3.90 12.79
C ILE A 26 13.95 4.77 11.93
N VAL A 27 15.20 4.33 11.73
CA VAL A 27 16.22 5.10 10.99
C VAL A 27 16.58 4.42 9.68
N THR A 28 16.78 5.22 8.64
CA THR A 28 17.41 4.76 7.39
C THR A 28 18.90 5.05 7.47
N GLU A 29 19.72 4.02 7.62
CA GLU A 29 21.18 4.17 7.72
C GLU A 29 21.86 4.25 6.36
N ARG A 30 21.24 3.65 5.33
CA ARG A 30 21.82 3.54 3.99
C ARG A 30 20.87 4.14 2.95
N PRO A 31 21.38 4.84 1.92
CA PRO A 31 20.54 5.42 0.86
C PRO A 31 19.61 4.39 0.19
N PHE A 32 20.10 3.16 0.01
CA PHE A 32 19.29 2.07 -0.54
C PHE A 32 18.06 1.73 0.30
N GLN A 33 18.15 1.79 1.63
CA GLN A 33 17.00 1.54 2.52
C GLN A 33 15.93 2.63 2.36
N THR A 34 16.34 3.88 2.17
CA THR A 34 15.44 5.01 1.87
C THR A 34 14.72 4.81 0.53
N VAL A 35 15.43 4.37 -0.51
CA VAL A 35 14.82 4.05 -1.81
C VAL A 35 13.81 2.92 -1.67
N LEU A 36 14.17 1.84 -0.98
CA LEU A 36 13.25 0.73 -0.73
C LEU A 36 12.03 1.20 0.07
N PHE A 37 12.21 1.98 1.12
CA PHE A 37 11.12 2.57 1.89
C PHE A 37 10.13 3.33 0.98
N LEU A 38 10.63 4.22 0.13
CA LEU A 38 9.80 4.97 -0.81
C LEU A 38 9.09 4.06 -1.82
N LEU A 39 9.72 2.98 -2.28
CA LEU A 39 9.07 1.98 -3.13
C LEU A 39 7.91 1.28 -2.41
N PHE A 40 8.09 0.92 -1.13
CA PHE A 40 7.01 0.36 -0.30
C PHE A 40 5.87 1.36 -0.08
N VAL A 41 6.18 2.65 0.10
CA VAL A 41 5.18 3.73 0.15
C VAL A 41 4.42 3.82 -1.18
N MET A 42 5.12 3.78 -2.31
CA MET A 42 4.49 3.81 -3.65
C MET A 42 3.57 2.63 -3.85
N PHE A 43 4.02 1.43 -3.49
CA PHE A 43 3.21 0.24 -3.56
C PHE A 43 1.99 0.33 -2.63
N GLY A 44 2.18 0.76 -1.38
CA GLY A 44 1.11 0.96 -0.41
C GLY A 44 0.06 1.97 -0.87
N SER A 45 0.47 3.05 -1.52
CA SER A 45 -0.44 4.08 -2.07
C SER A 45 -1.32 3.59 -3.22
N LEU A 46 -1.01 2.44 -3.81
CA LEU A 46 -1.83 1.81 -4.86
C LEU A 46 -2.64 0.62 -4.33
N LEU A 47 -2.24 0.06 -3.19
CA LEU A 47 -2.78 -1.17 -2.65
C LEU A 47 -4.32 -1.15 -2.51
N PRO A 48 -4.97 -0.07 -2.01
CA PRO A 48 -6.42 -0.05 -1.88
C PRO A 48 -7.19 -0.14 -3.21
N ASP A 49 -6.61 0.36 -4.30
CA ASP A 49 -7.23 0.39 -5.63
C ASP A 49 -7.01 -0.91 -6.44
N ILE A 50 -5.99 -1.71 -6.10
CA ILE A 50 -5.73 -3.03 -6.70
C ILE A 50 -6.93 -3.99 -6.51
N ASP A 51 -7.72 -3.78 -5.45
CA ASP A 51 -8.92 -4.56 -5.13
C ASP A 51 -10.12 -4.31 -6.08
N THR A 52 -9.98 -3.43 -7.07
CA THR A 52 -11.04 -3.26 -8.08
C THR A 52 -10.90 -4.28 -9.21
N PRO A 53 -11.84 -5.24 -9.38
CA PRO A 53 -11.73 -6.30 -10.39
C PRO A 53 -11.77 -5.76 -11.84
N ALA A 54 -12.22 -4.52 -12.03
CA ALA A 54 -12.24 -3.82 -13.32
C ALA A 54 -10.91 -3.14 -13.68
N SER A 55 -9.94 -3.03 -12.75
CA SER A 55 -8.67 -2.36 -13.04
C SER A 55 -7.76 -3.24 -13.89
N LYS A 56 -7.14 -2.67 -14.94
CA LYS A 56 -6.18 -3.38 -15.80
C LYS A 56 -4.98 -3.90 -15.00
N LEU A 57 -4.52 -3.13 -14.01
CA LEU A 57 -3.40 -3.50 -13.15
C LEU A 57 -3.78 -4.65 -12.21
N GLY A 58 -4.91 -4.53 -11.51
CA GLY A 58 -5.43 -5.60 -10.65
C GLY A 58 -5.64 -6.89 -11.43
N GLN A 59 -6.24 -6.84 -12.62
CA GLN A 59 -6.44 -8.03 -13.46
C GLN A 59 -5.13 -8.73 -13.83
N LYS A 60 -4.09 -7.98 -14.22
CA LYS A 60 -2.78 -8.56 -14.53
C LYS A 60 -2.11 -9.16 -13.30
N PHE A 61 -2.14 -8.44 -12.17
CA PHE A 61 -1.63 -8.91 -10.89
C PHE A 61 -2.31 -10.23 -10.47
N TRP A 62 -3.64 -10.25 -10.50
CA TRP A 62 -4.45 -11.42 -10.14
C TRP A 62 -4.19 -12.63 -11.05
N ARG A 63 -4.09 -12.40 -12.36
CA ARG A 63 -3.74 -13.48 -13.30
C ARG A 63 -2.36 -14.06 -12.98
N GLY A 64 -1.35 -13.22 -12.81
CA GLY A 64 0.01 -13.68 -12.47
C GLY A 64 0.04 -14.46 -11.17
N LEU A 65 -0.64 -13.94 -10.13
CA LEU A 65 -0.73 -14.59 -8.83
C LEU A 65 -1.41 -15.96 -8.93
N MET A 66 -2.56 -16.05 -9.61
CA MET A 66 -3.26 -17.33 -9.81
C MET A 66 -2.44 -18.32 -10.65
N THR A 67 -1.67 -17.84 -11.63
CA THR A 67 -0.75 -18.68 -12.41
C THR A 67 0.37 -19.25 -11.53
N ILE A 68 0.99 -18.42 -10.68
CA ILE A 68 2.01 -18.89 -9.74
C ILE A 68 1.41 -19.91 -8.77
N PHE A 69 0.26 -19.61 -8.17
CA PHE A 69 -0.41 -20.51 -7.24
C PHE A 69 -0.75 -21.86 -7.89
N ALA A 70 -1.32 -21.87 -9.10
CA ALA A 70 -1.62 -23.08 -9.83
C ALA A 70 -0.36 -23.88 -10.20
N ALA A 71 0.72 -23.20 -10.61
CA ALA A 71 2.00 -23.85 -10.89
C ALA A 71 2.61 -24.47 -9.62
N SER A 72 2.61 -23.74 -8.50
CA SER A 72 3.08 -24.27 -7.20
C SER A 72 2.26 -25.47 -6.75
N LEU A 73 0.94 -25.46 -6.93
CA LEU A 73 0.06 -26.59 -6.63
C LEU A 73 0.36 -27.80 -7.52
N LEU A 74 0.56 -27.60 -8.82
CA LEU A 74 0.94 -28.68 -9.74
C LEU A 74 2.30 -29.28 -9.35
N ILE A 75 3.31 -28.46 -9.05
CA ILE A 75 4.61 -28.95 -8.59
C ILE A 75 4.45 -29.75 -7.28
N TYR A 76 3.65 -29.28 -6.33
CA TYR A 76 3.38 -30.02 -5.10
C TYR A 76 2.72 -31.40 -5.35
N LEU A 77 1.78 -31.47 -6.30
CA LEU A 77 1.07 -32.73 -6.61
C LEU A 77 1.94 -33.76 -7.33
N PHE A 78 2.88 -33.33 -8.18
CA PHE A 78 3.68 -34.22 -9.03
C PHE A 78 5.12 -34.42 -8.55
N ILE A 79 5.67 -33.47 -7.77
CA ILE A 79 7.06 -33.46 -7.27
C ILE A 79 7.08 -32.83 -5.86
N PRO A 80 6.46 -33.48 -4.85
CA PRO A 80 6.32 -32.91 -3.51
C PRO A 80 7.68 -32.64 -2.84
N GLU A 81 8.72 -33.43 -3.15
CA GLU A 81 10.06 -33.27 -2.57
C GLU A 81 10.70 -31.92 -2.90
N TYR A 82 10.32 -31.33 -4.05
CA TYR A 82 10.81 -30.01 -4.44
C TYR A 82 10.16 -28.90 -3.61
N ILE A 83 8.85 -28.97 -3.38
CA ILE A 83 8.14 -27.98 -2.55
C ILE A 83 8.53 -28.14 -1.07
N ASP A 84 8.74 -29.38 -0.60
CA ASP A 84 9.16 -29.65 0.77
C ASP A 84 10.52 -29.05 1.11
N ARG A 85 11.43 -28.97 0.12
CA ARG A 85 12.70 -28.25 0.26
C ARG A 85 12.52 -26.76 0.55
N TYR A 86 11.46 -26.17 0.01
CA TYR A 86 11.15 -24.74 0.15
C TYR A 86 9.91 -24.48 1.03
N ARG A 87 9.55 -25.44 1.90
CA ARG A 87 8.29 -25.42 2.65
C ARG A 87 8.13 -24.16 3.50
N GLU A 88 9.21 -23.72 4.15
CA GLU A 88 9.17 -22.51 4.98
C GLU A 88 9.02 -21.25 4.12
N GLU A 89 9.74 -21.15 3.00
CA GLU A 89 9.61 -20.03 2.05
C GLU A 89 8.22 -19.98 1.41
N VAL A 90 7.65 -21.13 1.06
CA VAL A 90 6.28 -21.24 0.55
C VAL A 90 5.28 -20.85 1.62
N LYS A 91 5.48 -21.25 2.87
CA LYS A 91 4.64 -20.85 4.01
C LYS A 91 4.73 -19.34 4.28
N VAL A 92 5.92 -18.76 4.21
CA VAL A 92 6.13 -17.30 4.25
C VAL A 92 5.37 -16.63 3.13
N PHE A 93 5.52 -17.11 1.90
CA PHE A 93 4.86 -16.57 0.72
C PHE A 93 3.32 -16.63 0.81
N VAL A 94 2.76 -17.76 1.28
CA VAL A 94 1.33 -17.91 1.51
C VAL A 94 0.85 -16.95 2.61
N MET A 95 1.59 -16.83 3.72
CA MET A 95 1.29 -15.84 4.76
C MET A 95 1.34 -14.40 4.22
N LEU A 96 2.30 -14.10 3.33
CA LEU A 96 2.44 -12.84 2.61
C LEU A 96 1.23 -12.51 1.71
N LEU A 97 0.62 -13.55 1.14
CA LEU A 97 -0.51 -13.44 0.24
C LEU A 97 -1.88 -13.42 0.92
N LEU A 98 -2.03 -14.04 2.09
CA LEU A 98 -3.32 -14.22 2.74
C LEU A 98 -4.17 -12.93 2.88
N PRO A 99 -3.62 -11.77 3.32
CA PRO A 99 -4.42 -10.55 3.39
C PRO A 99 -4.87 -10.08 2.01
N VAL A 100 -3.97 -10.16 1.02
CA VAL A 100 -4.25 -9.82 -0.38
C VAL A 100 -5.36 -10.73 -0.92
N LEU A 101 -5.36 -12.02 -0.56
CA LEU A 101 -6.39 -12.99 -0.96
C LEU A 101 -7.74 -12.75 -0.27
N ILE A 102 -7.76 -12.36 1.00
CA ILE A 102 -9.00 -12.05 1.74
C ILE A 102 -9.66 -10.77 1.21
N MET A 103 -8.87 -9.87 0.62
CA MET A 103 -9.38 -8.65 -0.02
C MET A 103 -10.17 -8.93 -1.31
N ILE A 104 -9.97 -10.09 -1.99
CA ILE A 104 -10.48 -10.44 -3.34
C ILE A 104 -11.98 -10.26 -3.59
N ARG A 105 -12.85 -10.17 -2.58
CA ARG A 105 -14.29 -10.09 -2.82
C ARG A 105 -14.79 -8.67 -3.14
N GLY A 106 -14.15 -7.96 -4.07
CA GLY A 106 -14.74 -6.82 -4.79
C GLY A 106 -15.34 -5.75 -3.89
N HIS A 107 -14.83 -5.62 -2.66
CA HIS A 107 -15.33 -4.70 -1.66
C HIS A 107 -14.33 -3.56 -1.56
N ARG A 108 -14.27 -2.72 -2.60
CA ARG A 108 -13.51 -1.43 -2.57
C ARG A 108 -13.76 -0.67 -1.26
N LYS A 109 -14.94 -0.82 -0.66
CA LYS A 109 -15.30 -0.22 0.64
C LYS A 109 -14.46 -0.76 1.81
N MET A 110 -14.09 -2.03 1.79
CA MET A 110 -13.22 -2.65 2.79
C MET A 110 -11.84 -2.01 2.77
N THR A 111 -11.19 -1.95 1.61
CA THR A 111 -9.82 -1.40 1.48
C THR A 111 -9.72 0.10 1.74
N HIS A 112 -10.86 0.81 1.73
CA HIS A 112 -10.98 2.23 2.02
C HIS A 112 -11.57 2.50 3.41
N SER A 113 -11.37 1.58 4.36
CA SER A 113 -11.88 1.68 5.74
C SER A 113 -10.74 1.78 6.77
N LEU A 114 -11.04 2.29 7.97
CA LEU A 114 -10.08 2.27 9.08
C LEU A 114 -9.79 0.84 9.56
N LEU A 115 -10.78 -0.05 9.44
CA LEU A 115 -10.59 -1.47 9.74
C LEU A 115 -9.46 -2.06 8.90
N PHE A 116 -9.40 -1.72 7.61
CA PHE A 116 -8.33 -2.20 6.74
C PHE A 116 -6.94 -1.74 7.19
N VAL A 117 -6.79 -0.48 7.60
CA VAL A 117 -5.54 0.02 8.17
C VAL A 117 -5.18 -0.75 9.46
N GLY A 118 -6.16 -1.02 10.33
CA GLY A 118 -5.95 -1.81 11.54
C GLY A 118 -5.50 -3.25 11.25
N VAL A 119 -6.18 -3.93 10.32
CA VAL A 119 -5.80 -5.28 9.87
C VAL A 119 -4.39 -5.27 9.28
N LEU A 120 -4.04 -4.26 8.48
CA LEU A 120 -2.72 -4.12 7.89
C LEU A 120 -1.63 -3.90 8.94
N ILE A 121 -1.90 -3.13 10.00
CA ILE A 121 -0.98 -2.95 11.13
C ILE A 121 -0.77 -4.26 11.88
N VAL A 122 -1.85 -4.95 12.26
CA VAL A 122 -1.77 -6.26 12.95
C VAL A 122 -0.98 -7.25 12.11
N TYR A 123 -1.26 -7.27 10.81
CA TYR A 123 -0.55 -8.10 9.87
C TYR A 123 0.95 -7.75 9.77
N SER A 124 1.29 -6.46 9.76
CA SER A 124 2.67 -6.00 9.77
C SER A 124 3.41 -6.42 11.05
N ILE A 125 2.74 -6.40 12.21
CA ILE A 125 3.30 -6.91 13.47
C ILE A 125 3.63 -8.40 13.34
N ILE A 126 2.71 -9.21 12.80
CA ILE A 126 2.94 -10.65 12.58
C ILE A 126 4.13 -10.85 11.64
N LEU A 127 4.21 -10.10 10.54
CA LEU A 127 5.33 -10.18 9.61
C LEU A 127 6.67 -9.84 10.26
N GLN A 128 6.69 -8.82 11.11
CA GLN A 128 7.89 -8.45 11.83
C GLN A 128 8.29 -9.53 12.85
N GLN A 129 7.36 -10.11 13.59
CA GLN A 129 7.66 -11.10 14.61
C GLN A 129 8.07 -12.46 14.03
N VAL A 130 7.43 -12.89 12.94
CA VAL A 130 7.65 -14.21 12.34
C VAL A 130 8.80 -14.20 11.35
N PHE A 131 8.95 -13.13 10.56
CA PHE A 131 9.92 -13.07 9.46
C PHE A 131 11.02 -12.03 9.65
N MET A 132 11.01 -11.32 10.79
CA MET A 132 11.98 -10.26 11.10
C MET A 132 12.04 -9.16 10.02
N ILE A 133 10.94 -8.94 9.29
CA ILE A 133 10.87 -7.87 8.29
C ILE A 133 11.01 -6.52 9.01
N PRO A 134 11.96 -5.66 8.60
CA PRO A 134 12.18 -4.37 9.26
C PRO A 134 10.93 -3.48 9.24
N TRP A 135 10.66 -2.85 10.40
CA TRP A 135 9.58 -1.86 10.56
C TRP A 135 9.68 -0.70 9.57
N LEU A 136 10.88 -0.39 9.09
CA LEU A 136 11.07 0.58 8.01
C LEU A 136 10.18 0.27 6.80
N TYR A 137 10.24 -0.94 6.24
CA TYR A 137 9.49 -1.26 5.02
C TYR A 137 7.99 -1.41 5.28
N LEU A 138 7.63 -2.00 6.44
CA LEU A 138 6.24 -2.17 6.86
C LEU A 138 5.55 -0.83 7.12
N SER A 139 6.23 0.09 7.80
CA SER A 139 5.75 1.46 8.01
C SER A 139 5.64 2.21 6.67
N GLY A 140 6.54 1.99 5.72
CA GLY A 140 6.41 2.53 4.36
C GLY A 140 5.10 2.11 3.68
N LEU A 141 4.76 0.81 3.75
CA LEU A 141 3.51 0.30 3.20
C LEU A 141 2.28 0.91 3.90
N ILE A 142 2.30 1.01 5.23
CA ILE A 142 1.22 1.64 6.02
C ILE A 142 1.08 3.12 5.66
N VAL A 143 2.17 3.88 5.60
CA VAL A 143 2.18 5.30 5.20
C VAL A 143 1.59 5.46 3.80
N GLY A 144 1.97 4.59 2.87
CA GLY A 144 1.39 4.54 1.53
C GLY A 144 -0.13 4.36 1.56
N VAL A 145 -0.63 3.34 2.25
CA VAL A 145 -2.07 3.08 2.38
C VAL A 145 -2.79 4.25 3.06
N VAL A 146 -2.28 4.76 4.17
CA VAL A 146 -2.88 5.90 4.88
C VAL A 146 -2.94 7.13 3.98
N SER A 147 -1.87 7.43 3.24
CA SER A 147 -1.85 8.55 2.29
C SER A 147 -2.90 8.39 1.19
N HIS A 148 -3.15 7.17 0.70
CA HIS A 148 -4.20 6.89 -0.27
C HIS A 148 -5.59 7.19 0.31
N LEU A 149 -5.87 6.69 1.52
CA LEU A 149 -7.15 6.93 2.18
C LEU A 149 -7.36 8.43 2.45
N LEU A 150 -6.32 9.14 2.89
CA LEU A 150 -6.39 10.59 3.10
C LEU A 150 -6.63 11.34 1.78
N ALA A 151 -5.96 10.93 0.69
CA ALA A 151 -6.18 11.49 -0.64
C ALA A 151 -7.61 11.26 -1.15
N ASP A 152 -8.23 10.11 -0.87
CA ASP A 152 -9.63 9.87 -1.22
C ASP A 152 -10.62 10.58 -0.27
N TYR A 153 -10.26 10.75 1.01
CA TYR A 153 -11.08 11.47 1.99
C TYR A 153 -11.27 12.95 1.64
N ILE A 154 -10.29 13.58 0.98
CA ILE A 154 -10.38 14.97 0.48
C ILE A 154 -11.06 15.09 -0.89
N THR A 155 -11.59 14.00 -1.46
CA THR A 155 -12.40 14.06 -2.69
C THR A 155 -13.88 14.12 -2.39
N VAL A 156 -14.68 14.62 -3.34
CA VAL A 156 -16.16 14.64 -3.24
C VAL A 156 -16.77 13.23 -3.09
N LYS A 157 -16.03 12.17 -3.47
CA LYS A 157 -16.51 10.79 -3.27
C LYS A 157 -16.35 10.33 -1.82
N GLY A 158 -15.33 10.84 -1.13
CA GLY A 158 -14.94 10.42 0.22
C GLY A 158 -14.62 8.94 0.33
N ILE A 159 -14.57 8.45 1.58
CA ILE A 159 -14.31 7.04 1.91
C ILE A 159 -15.24 6.53 3.02
N PRO A 160 -15.57 5.23 3.04
CA PRO A 160 -16.41 4.64 4.08
C PRO A 160 -15.57 4.23 5.31
N LEU A 161 -15.10 5.21 6.09
CA LEU A 161 -14.19 4.99 7.23
C LEU A 161 -14.64 3.87 8.19
N ALA A 162 -15.95 3.80 8.47
CA ALA A 162 -16.55 2.86 9.43
C ALA A 162 -17.04 1.54 8.80
N TYR A 163 -16.66 1.22 7.56
CA TYR A 163 -16.98 -0.09 6.99
C TYR A 163 -16.28 -1.22 7.77
N PRO A 164 -16.95 -2.36 8.04
CA PRO A 164 -18.25 -2.80 7.55
C PRO A 164 -19.46 -2.35 8.38
N LEU A 165 -19.25 -1.71 9.54
CA LEU A 165 -20.32 -1.26 10.43
C LEU A 165 -21.23 -0.22 9.76
N SER A 166 -20.67 0.63 8.90
CA SER A 166 -21.42 1.57 8.07
C SER A 166 -20.87 1.63 6.65
N LYS A 167 -21.78 1.74 5.68
CA LYS A 167 -21.45 1.92 4.26
C LYS A 167 -21.41 3.39 3.84
N LYS A 168 -21.71 4.32 4.76
CA LYS A 168 -21.75 5.77 4.49
C LYS A 168 -20.35 6.28 4.19
N HIS A 169 -20.22 7.03 3.10
CA HIS A 169 -18.97 7.72 2.79
C HIS A 169 -18.91 9.02 3.58
N VAL A 170 -17.74 9.30 4.13
CA VAL A 170 -17.43 10.57 4.76
C VAL A 170 -16.31 11.24 3.98
N GLN A 171 -16.35 12.56 3.96
CA GLN A 171 -15.42 13.39 3.20
C GLN A 171 -14.97 14.54 4.08
N PHE A 172 -13.85 15.14 3.73
CA PHE A 172 -13.35 16.33 4.39
C PHE A 172 -14.25 17.56 4.11
N ILE A 173 -14.08 18.63 4.89
CA ILE A 173 -14.88 19.86 4.73
C ILE A 173 -14.57 20.54 3.39
N LEU A 174 -13.30 20.54 2.98
CA LEU A 174 -12.84 21.07 1.71
C LEU A 174 -12.53 19.91 0.76
N THR A 175 -13.20 19.87 -0.39
CA THR A 175 -13.07 18.76 -1.34
C THR A 175 -12.91 19.24 -2.78
N PHE A 176 -12.35 18.38 -3.63
CA PHE A 176 -12.29 18.58 -5.07
C PHE A 176 -12.77 17.33 -5.84
N LYS A 177 -13.14 17.52 -7.11
CA LYS A 177 -13.57 16.42 -7.99
C LYS A 177 -12.34 15.68 -8.53
N THR A 178 -12.43 14.36 -8.60
CA THR A 178 -11.37 13.55 -9.19
C THR A 178 -11.17 13.90 -10.67
N GLY A 179 -9.92 14.10 -11.09
CA GLY A 179 -9.54 14.50 -12.45
C GLY A 179 -9.76 15.98 -12.77
N SER A 180 -10.15 16.81 -11.79
CA SER A 180 -10.32 18.25 -11.98
C SER A 180 -8.99 19.00 -12.09
N ASP A 181 -9.03 20.23 -12.60
CA ASP A 181 -7.84 21.09 -12.66
C ASP A 181 -7.29 21.42 -11.27
N MET A 182 -8.15 21.45 -10.24
CA MET A 182 -7.71 21.58 -8.84
C MET A 182 -6.87 20.37 -8.39
N GLU A 183 -7.28 19.14 -8.75
CA GLU A 183 -6.46 17.95 -8.46
C GLU A 183 -5.09 18.06 -9.14
N ARG A 184 -5.07 18.44 -10.42
CA ARG A 184 -3.83 18.60 -11.18
C ARG A 184 -2.92 19.65 -10.56
N LEU A 185 -3.48 20.78 -10.12
CA LEU A 185 -2.74 21.85 -9.44
C LEU A 185 -2.14 21.36 -8.11
N VAL A 186 -2.91 20.65 -7.30
CA VAL A 186 -2.41 20.07 -6.03
C VAL A 186 -1.29 19.08 -6.31
N VAL A 187 -1.49 18.13 -7.22
CA VAL A 187 -0.48 17.13 -7.60
C VAL A 187 0.80 17.81 -8.11
N PHE A 188 0.68 18.80 -8.99
CA PHE A 188 1.83 19.53 -9.50
C PHE A 188 2.57 20.30 -8.39
N SER A 189 1.84 20.96 -7.50
CA SER A 189 2.41 21.67 -6.35
C SER A 189 3.17 20.73 -5.42
N LEU A 190 2.63 19.52 -5.18
CA LEU A 190 3.31 18.50 -4.38
C LEU A 190 4.58 17.99 -5.06
N ILE A 191 4.60 17.82 -6.38
CA ILE A 191 5.81 17.46 -7.12
C ILE A 191 6.89 18.53 -6.93
N LEU A 192 6.55 19.81 -7.12
CA LEU A 192 7.48 20.91 -6.92
C LEU A 192 8.01 20.96 -5.48
N TRP A 193 7.12 20.78 -4.50
CA TRP A 193 7.50 20.73 -3.09
C TRP A 193 8.45 19.56 -2.79
N ASN A 194 8.19 18.36 -3.32
CA ASN A 194 9.06 17.21 -3.15
C ASN A 194 10.45 17.46 -3.74
N VAL A 195 10.54 18.02 -4.95
CA VAL A 195 11.82 18.36 -5.59
C VAL A 195 12.58 19.38 -4.75
N TRP A 196 11.92 20.46 -4.34
CA TRP A 196 12.52 21.49 -3.50
C TRP A 196 13.02 20.90 -2.16
N PHE A 197 12.17 20.15 -1.45
CA PHE A 197 12.48 19.59 -0.15
C PHE A 197 13.67 18.61 -0.21
N LEU A 198 13.68 17.71 -1.21
CA LEU A 198 14.78 16.76 -1.38
C LEU A 198 16.09 17.46 -1.71
N THR A 199 16.05 18.51 -2.55
CA THR A 199 17.25 19.27 -2.94
C THR A 199 17.74 20.23 -1.87
N SER A 200 16.91 20.66 -0.92
CA SER A 200 17.31 21.56 0.16
C SER A 200 17.77 20.84 1.42
N THR A 201 17.36 19.59 1.61
CA THR A 201 17.48 18.88 2.90
C THR A 201 18.34 17.62 2.80
N ILE A 202 18.37 16.97 1.63
CA ILE A 202 19.08 15.70 1.43
C ILE A 202 20.34 15.86 0.59
N PHE A 203 20.29 16.70 -0.45
CA PHE A 203 21.43 17.06 -1.28
C PHE A 203 22.03 18.40 -0.83
#